data_AF-A0A0P1AKS8-F1
#
_entry.id   AF-A0A0P1AKS8-F1
#
_cell.length_a   1.000
_cell.length_b   1.000
_cell.length_c   1.000
_cell.angle_alpha   90.00
_cell.angle_beta   90.00
_cell.angle_gamma   90.00
#
_symmetry.space_group_name_H-M   'P 1'
#
loop_
_entity.id
_entity.type
_entity.pdbx_description
1 polymer ?
#
loop_
_entity_poly.entity_id
_entity_poly.type
_entity_poly.pdbx_seq_one_letter_code
_entity_poly.pdbx_strand_id
1 'polypeptide(L)'
;MPRGVRRDDHIATVENTVEEKVRMRFGRGEDYLLAIQVRVDTPYKARHGAIGESWDVLAERLNQHPDFHMRPIKGTTAKARFDTIVAHHRLWMERANVEKCGDIDSPYRITMTELIKEIDNYLKSNIKLIVNEADSHQEDMNVEESRSSSRLGKRQATPDAFDIEPEAREVFMLPRAIGIEQTQIQPGDSSETQEPQVTEASETFATLEEPVPDLLTVKQAMGELLKMQHVFAARSGEIRVVDIEKMNEARLREEEEKTRQRSFELQIEIQRTKRRQLELEFERDERRKDREEQAKLIANLLQHFEPKKC
;
A
#
# COMPACT_ATOMS: atom_id res chain seq x y z
N MET A 1 13.32 -48.52 -13.64
CA MET A 1 12.39 -48.63 -12.50
C MET A 1 11.00 -48.23 -12.99
N PRO A 2 10.10 -49.19 -13.30
CA PRO A 2 8.80 -48.89 -13.89
C PRO A 2 7.76 -48.48 -12.84
N ARG A 3 6.79 -47.68 -13.32
CA ARG A 3 5.78 -46.93 -12.59
C ARG A 3 4.72 -47.86 -11.99
N GLY A 4 4.37 -47.61 -10.72
CA GLY A 4 3.37 -48.36 -9.96
C GLY A 4 1.96 -48.22 -10.54
N VAL A 5 1.33 -49.38 -10.70
CA VAL A 5 -0.01 -49.63 -11.23
C VAL A 5 -1.07 -49.24 -10.20
N ARG A 6 -2.09 -48.52 -10.67
CA ARG A 6 -3.36 -48.27 -9.95
C ARG A 6 -4.07 -49.58 -9.64
N ARG A 7 -4.54 -49.74 -8.40
CA ARG A 7 -5.60 -50.67 -8.02
C ARG A 7 -6.74 -49.86 -7.44
N ASP A 8 -7.80 -49.74 -8.22
CA ASP A 8 -9.16 -49.60 -7.71
C ASP A 8 -9.72 -51.02 -7.59
N ASP A 9 -10.32 -51.37 -6.44
CA ASP A 9 -11.69 -51.88 -6.37
C ASP A 9 -12.09 -52.49 -5.00
N HIS A 10 -13.30 -52.07 -4.57
CA HIS A 10 -14.32 -52.74 -3.73
C HIS A 10 -14.40 -52.54 -2.19
N ILE A 11 -15.29 -51.58 -1.81
CA ILE A 11 -16.52 -51.71 -0.98
C ILE A 11 -16.51 -52.65 0.25
N ALA A 12 -16.61 -52.06 1.47
CA ALA A 12 -17.69 -52.31 2.45
C ALA A 12 -17.45 -51.59 3.81
N THR A 13 -18.34 -50.65 4.09
CA THR A 13 -18.91 -50.21 5.38
C THR A 13 -18.29 -50.73 6.69
N VAL A 14 -17.50 -49.89 7.37
CA VAL A 14 -17.50 -49.74 8.85
C VAL A 14 -17.11 -48.30 9.19
N GLU A 15 -17.91 -47.68 10.04
CA GLU A 15 -17.72 -46.35 10.63
C GLU A 15 -16.30 -46.17 11.20
N ASN A 16 -15.55 -45.30 10.55
CA ASN A 16 -14.45 -44.54 11.13
C ASN A 16 -14.23 -43.39 10.16
N THR A 17 -14.81 -42.22 10.45
CA THR A 17 -14.43 -40.96 9.83
C THR A 17 -12.99 -40.63 10.23
N VAL A 18 -12.06 -41.36 9.64
CA VAL A 18 -10.74 -40.84 9.35
C VAL A 18 -11.01 -39.78 8.29
N GLU A 19 -11.33 -38.56 8.74
CA GLU A 19 -11.13 -37.37 7.91
C GLU A 19 -9.67 -37.42 7.49
N GLU A 20 -9.40 -37.99 6.31
CA GLU A 20 -8.17 -37.67 5.60
C GLU A 20 -8.06 -36.16 5.67
N LYS A 21 -6.97 -35.71 6.28
CA LYS A 21 -6.75 -34.32 6.69
C LYS A 21 -6.45 -33.50 5.45
N VAL A 22 -7.35 -33.53 4.47
CA VAL A 22 -7.32 -32.74 3.25
C VAL A 22 -7.36 -31.30 3.72
N ARG A 23 -6.31 -30.56 3.35
CA ARG A 23 -6.19 -29.15 3.70
C ARG A 23 -7.36 -28.42 3.04
N MET A 24 -8.36 -28.07 3.85
CA MET A 24 -9.48 -27.28 3.39
C MET A 24 -9.00 -25.88 3.00
N ARG A 25 -9.44 -25.43 1.83
CA ARG A 25 -9.05 -24.16 1.22
C ARG A 25 -10.30 -23.32 1.03
N PHE A 26 -10.14 -22.01 1.13
CA PHE A 26 -11.19 -21.06 0.79
C PHE A 26 -11.66 -21.30 -0.65
N GLY A 27 -12.94 -21.62 -0.78
CA GLY A 27 -13.64 -21.67 -2.06
C GLY A 27 -14.38 -20.37 -2.35
N ARG A 28 -15.14 -20.39 -3.45
CA ARG A 28 -15.88 -19.22 -3.93
C ARG A 28 -17.05 -18.84 -3.00
N GLY A 29 -17.68 -19.83 -2.36
CA GLY A 29 -18.78 -19.60 -1.42
C GLY A 29 -18.28 -18.92 -0.15
N GLU A 30 -17.15 -19.40 0.38
CA GLU A 30 -16.48 -18.87 1.55
C GLU A 30 -15.97 -17.44 1.32
N ASP A 31 -15.40 -17.19 0.13
CA ASP A 31 -14.96 -15.85 -0.26
C ASP A 31 -16.14 -14.87 -0.37
N TYR A 32 -17.30 -15.33 -0.85
CA TYR A 32 -18.51 -14.51 -0.91
C TYR A 32 -19.04 -14.18 0.48
N LEU A 33 -19.12 -15.17 1.38
CA LEU A 33 -19.53 -14.96 2.77
C LEU A 33 -18.57 -14.00 3.48
N LEU A 34 -17.26 -14.16 3.28
CA LEU A 34 -16.26 -13.23 3.81
C LEU A 34 -16.47 -11.81 3.28
N ALA A 35 -16.73 -11.64 1.98
CA ALA A 35 -16.99 -10.32 1.39
C ALA A 35 -18.27 -9.67 1.94
N ILE A 36 -19.35 -10.43 2.09
CA ILE A 36 -20.59 -9.94 2.72
C ILE A 36 -20.32 -9.52 4.17
N GLN A 37 -19.65 -10.36 4.94
CA GLN A 37 -19.41 -10.07 6.35
C GLN A 37 -18.51 -8.85 6.53
N VAL A 38 -17.48 -8.67 5.69
CA VAL A 38 -16.62 -7.47 5.68
C VAL A 38 -17.41 -6.20 5.36
N ARG A 39 -18.42 -6.30 4.47
CA ARG A 39 -19.31 -5.18 4.17
C ARG A 39 -20.17 -4.79 5.38
N VAL A 40 -20.65 -5.76 6.14
CA VAL A 40 -21.51 -5.52 7.32
C VAL A 40 -20.69 -4.98 8.49
N ASP A 41 -19.55 -5.61 8.79
CA ASP A 41 -18.77 -5.31 9.99
C ASP A 41 -17.79 -4.14 9.78
N THR A 42 -17.43 -3.86 8.53
CA THR A 42 -16.51 -2.78 8.12
C THR A 42 -15.21 -2.72 8.95
N PRO A 43 -14.47 -3.83 9.11
CA PRO A 43 -13.27 -3.87 9.97
C PRO A 43 -12.16 -2.89 9.55
N TYR A 44 -12.16 -2.46 8.28
CA TYR A 44 -11.24 -1.46 7.75
C TYR A 44 -11.51 -0.02 8.25
N LYS A 45 -12.69 0.24 8.84
CA LYS A 45 -13.03 1.54 9.46
C LYS A 45 -12.70 1.60 10.94
N ALA A 46 -12.23 0.50 11.54
CA ALA A 46 -11.85 0.47 12.94
C ALA A 46 -10.70 1.45 13.21
N ARG A 47 -10.65 1.99 14.44
CA ARG A 47 -9.58 2.91 14.86
C ARG A 47 -8.21 2.25 14.74
N HIS A 48 -7.18 3.04 14.43
CA HIS A 48 -5.79 2.57 14.43
C HIS A 48 -5.46 1.93 15.79
N GLY A 49 -5.06 0.65 15.77
CA GLY A 49 -4.85 -0.17 16.98
C GLY A 49 -5.94 -1.23 17.24
N ALA A 50 -7.20 -0.95 16.89
CA ALA A 50 -8.33 -1.88 17.08
C ALA A 50 -8.68 -2.69 15.81
N ILE A 51 -7.97 -2.44 14.71
CA ILE A 51 -8.21 -3.13 13.43
C ILE A 51 -8.06 -4.65 13.60
N GLY A 52 -7.03 -5.12 14.32
CA GLY A 52 -6.83 -6.55 14.56
C GLY A 52 -8.03 -7.22 15.25
N GLU A 53 -8.50 -6.61 16.34
CA GLU A 53 -9.66 -7.09 17.10
C GLU A 53 -10.93 -7.11 16.25
N SER A 54 -11.15 -6.09 15.40
CA SER A 54 -12.31 -6.07 14.51
C SER A 54 -12.30 -7.23 13.50
N TRP A 55 -11.12 -7.64 13.04
CA TRP A 55 -10.97 -8.82 12.19
C TRP A 55 -11.19 -10.12 12.96
N ASP A 56 -10.79 -10.18 14.24
CA ASP A 56 -11.02 -11.36 15.09
C ASP A 56 -12.52 -11.55 15.36
N VAL A 57 -13.26 -10.48 15.69
CA VAL A 57 -14.73 -10.53 15.84
C VAL A 57 -15.41 -10.98 14.54
N LEU A 58 -14.95 -10.47 13.38
CA LEU A 58 -15.46 -10.90 12.09
C LEU A 58 -15.21 -12.39 11.85
N ALA A 59 -14.03 -12.89 12.18
CA ALA A 59 -13.69 -14.30 12.04
C ALA A 59 -14.53 -15.18 12.97
N GLU A 60 -14.79 -14.74 14.21
CA GLU A 60 -15.71 -15.43 15.12
C GLU A 60 -17.13 -15.54 14.55
N ARG A 61 -17.65 -14.46 13.93
CA ARG A 61 -18.96 -14.49 13.27
C ARG A 61 -18.99 -15.43 12.07
N LEU A 62 -17.95 -15.43 11.24
CA LEU A 62 -17.84 -16.37 10.12
C LEU A 62 -17.79 -17.81 10.62
N ASN A 63 -17.06 -18.09 11.69
CA ASN A 63 -16.96 -19.44 12.27
C ASN A 63 -18.31 -19.95 12.83
N GLN A 64 -19.23 -19.04 13.16
CA GLN A 64 -20.59 -19.37 13.62
C GLN A 64 -21.60 -19.49 12.46
N HIS A 65 -21.20 -19.13 11.23
CA HIS A 65 -22.11 -19.15 10.09
C HIS A 65 -22.33 -20.59 9.59
N PRO A 66 -23.59 -21.03 9.40
CA PRO A 66 -23.90 -22.43 9.04
C PRO A 66 -23.32 -22.84 7.68
N ASP A 67 -23.26 -21.91 6.72
CA ASP A 67 -22.71 -22.16 5.39
C ASP A 67 -21.19 -21.98 5.29
N PHE A 68 -20.52 -21.69 6.40
CA PHE A 68 -19.06 -21.54 6.43
C PHE A 68 -18.39 -22.86 6.73
N HIS A 69 -18.02 -23.58 5.67
CA HIS A 69 -17.50 -24.94 5.77
C HIS A 69 -16.01 -25.00 6.13
N MET A 70 -15.33 -23.88 6.37
CA MET A 70 -13.90 -23.88 6.71
C MET A 70 -13.65 -24.30 8.15
N ARG A 71 -12.42 -24.74 8.46
CA ARG A 71 -11.99 -24.87 9.86
C ARG A 71 -12.03 -23.50 10.51
N PRO A 72 -12.26 -23.41 11.84
CA PRO A 72 -12.27 -22.13 12.54
C PRO A 72 -11.05 -21.28 12.18
N ILE A 73 -11.31 -20.11 11.62
CA ILE A 73 -10.26 -19.17 11.18
C ILE A 73 -10.07 -18.07 12.23
N LYS A 74 -8.89 -17.44 12.20
CA LYS A 74 -8.58 -16.24 13.00
C LYS A 74 -8.73 -14.97 12.16
N GLY A 75 -8.83 -13.81 12.80
CA GLY A 75 -8.93 -12.53 12.11
C GLY A 75 -7.77 -12.25 11.17
N THR A 76 -6.55 -12.65 11.54
CA THR A 76 -5.38 -12.56 10.66
C THR A 76 -5.54 -13.35 9.35
N THR A 77 -6.19 -14.51 9.40
CA THR A 77 -6.47 -15.35 8.21
C THR A 77 -7.59 -14.74 7.37
N ALA A 78 -8.66 -14.25 8.01
CA ALA A 78 -9.74 -13.55 7.34
C ALA A 78 -9.23 -12.31 6.60
N LYS A 79 -8.43 -11.47 7.28
CA LYS A 79 -7.79 -10.29 6.70
C LYS A 79 -6.91 -10.64 5.50
N ALA A 80 -5.97 -11.57 5.68
CA ALA A 80 -5.06 -11.96 4.60
C ALA A 80 -5.83 -12.51 3.39
N ARG A 81 -6.89 -13.30 3.63
CA ARG A 81 -7.73 -13.82 2.55
C ARG A 81 -8.48 -12.69 1.85
N PHE A 82 -9.07 -11.77 2.61
CA PHE A 82 -9.74 -10.61 2.05
C PHE A 82 -8.80 -9.74 1.21
N ASP A 83 -7.58 -9.48 1.67
CA ASP A 83 -6.56 -8.74 0.92
C ASP A 83 -6.25 -9.43 -0.43
N THR A 84 -6.15 -10.76 -0.46
CA THR A 84 -5.96 -11.52 -1.71
C THR A 84 -7.17 -11.41 -2.65
N ILE A 85 -8.39 -11.41 -2.10
CA ILE A 85 -9.62 -11.25 -2.87
C ILE A 85 -9.68 -9.85 -3.50
N VAL A 86 -9.36 -8.81 -2.73
CA VAL A 86 -9.29 -7.42 -3.22
C VAL A 86 -8.28 -7.31 -4.35
N ALA A 87 -7.06 -7.80 -4.15
CA ALA A 87 -6.00 -7.76 -5.17
C ALA A 87 -6.43 -8.46 -6.46
N HIS A 88 -6.99 -9.68 -6.34
CA HIS A 88 -7.49 -10.43 -7.48
C HIS A 88 -8.65 -9.74 -8.19
N HIS A 89 -9.57 -9.10 -7.45
CA HIS A 89 -10.69 -8.38 -8.04
C HIS A 89 -10.24 -7.10 -8.76
N ARG A 90 -9.25 -6.37 -8.22
CA ARG A 90 -8.67 -5.20 -8.90
C ARG A 90 -8.02 -5.58 -10.23
N LEU A 91 -7.21 -6.64 -10.26
CA LEU A 91 -6.65 -7.19 -11.50
C LEU A 91 -7.74 -7.59 -12.51
N TRP A 92 -8.83 -8.17 -12.02
CA TRP A 92 -9.97 -8.50 -12.87
C TRP A 92 -10.63 -7.25 -13.45
N MET A 93 -10.82 -6.17 -12.67
CA MET A 93 -11.39 -4.92 -13.19
C MET A 93 -10.50 -4.27 -14.25
N GLU A 94 -9.18 -4.29 -14.06
CA GLU A 94 -8.23 -3.79 -15.07
C GLU A 94 -8.37 -4.56 -16.39
N ARG A 95 -8.43 -5.90 -16.30
CA ARG A 95 -8.61 -6.75 -17.48
C ARG A 95 -9.99 -6.56 -18.13
N ALA A 96 -11.06 -6.51 -17.34
CA ALA A 96 -12.42 -6.33 -17.83
C ALA A 96 -12.61 -4.97 -18.51
N ASN A 97 -11.94 -3.92 -18.02
CA ASN A 97 -11.95 -2.59 -18.63
C ASN A 97 -11.25 -2.59 -20.00
N VAL A 98 -10.17 -3.36 -20.16
CA VAL A 98 -9.47 -3.54 -21.44
C VAL A 98 -10.32 -4.36 -22.42
N GLU A 99 -10.96 -5.43 -21.96
CA GLU A 99 -11.74 -6.33 -22.80
C GLU A 99 -13.19 -5.83 -23.06
N LYS A 100 -13.63 -4.70 -22.46
CA LYS A 100 -15.02 -4.17 -22.52
C LYS A 100 -16.09 -5.27 -22.42
N CYS A 101 -15.84 -6.25 -21.56
CA CYS A 101 -16.77 -7.36 -21.35
C CYS A 101 -17.86 -6.91 -20.38
N GLY A 102 -19.11 -6.86 -20.84
CA GLY A 102 -20.27 -6.31 -20.12
C GLY A 102 -20.82 -7.20 -18.99
N ASP A 103 -20.21 -8.35 -18.72
CA ASP A 103 -20.74 -9.32 -17.77
C ASP A 103 -20.23 -9.06 -16.35
N ILE A 104 -20.75 -8.01 -15.71
CA ILE A 104 -20.58 -7.71 -14.28
C ILE A 104 -21.54 -8.56 -13.41
N ASP A 105 -22.31 -9.46 -14.03
CA ASP A 105 -23.59 -9.92 -13.49
C ASP A 105 -23.53 -11.02 -12.41
N SER A 106 -22.35 -11.29 -11.85
CA SER A 106 -22.26 -12.18 -10.69
C SER A 106 -22.53 -11.39 -9.39
N PRO A 107 -23.46 -11.82 -8.52
CA PRO A 107 -23.74 -11.15 -7.24
C PRO A 107 -22.50 -10.90 -6.37
N TYR A 108 -21.56 -11.84 -6.41
CA TYR A 108 -20.24 -11.72 -5.80
C TYR A 108 -19.44 -10.53 -6.36
N ARG A 109 -19.44 -10.36 -7.69
CA ARG A 109 -18.69 -9.29 -8.37
C ARG A 109 -19.28 -7.93 -8.03
N ILE A 110 -20.60 -7.79 -8.08
CA ILE A 110 -21.31 -6.56 -7.69
C ILE A 110 -20.93 -6.17 -6.27
N THR A 111 -21.07 -7.10 -5.33
CA THR A 111 -20.72 -6.88 -3.91
C THR A 111 -19.27 -6.44 -3.75
N MET A 112 -18.34 -7.10 -4.43
CA MET A 112 -16.92 -6.79 -4.33
C MET A 112 -16.56 -5.43 -4.96
N THR A 113 -17.18 -5.08 -6.09
CA THR A 113 -17.00 -3.78 -6.74
C THR A 113 -17.53 -2.64 -5.85
N GLU A 114 -18.69 -2.80 -5.23
CA GLU A 114 -19.24 -1.84 -4.26
C GLU A 114 -18.31 -1.67 -3.04
N LEU A 115 -17.85 -2.79 -2.48
CA LEU A 115 -17.00 -2.81 -1.30
C LEU A 115 -15.65 -2.14 -1.56
N ILE A 116 -15.00 -2.42 -2.70
CA ILE A 116 -13.73 -1.77 -3.06
C ILE A 116 -13.92 -0.27 -3.25
N LYS A 117 -15.01 0.17 -3.91
CA LYS A 117 -15.32 1.60 -4.04
C LYS A 117 -15.46 2.26 -2.66
N GLU A 118 -16.11 1.58 -1.72
CA GLU A 118 -16.26 2.08 -0.36
C GLU A 118 -14.92 2.21 0.38
N ILE A 119 -14.06 1.18 0.30
CA ILE A 119 -12.71 1.20 0.88
C ILE A 119 -11.87 2.33 0.28
N ASP A 120 -11.86 2.46 -1.05
CA ASP A 120 -11.07 3.48 -1.73
C ASP A 120 -11.57 4.88 -1.39
N ASN A 121 -12.88 5.07 -1.24
CA ASN A 121 -13.48 6.34 -0.79
C ASN A 121 -13.07 6.66 0.65
N TYR A 122 -13.11 5.68 1.55
CA TYR A 122 -12.70 5.84 2.95
C TYR A 122 -11.22 6.20 3.08
N LEU A 123 -10.34 5.55 2.31
CA LEU A 123 -8.92 5.89 2.28
C LEU A 123 -8.70 7.31 1.74
N LYS A 124 -9.40 7.70 0.67
CA LYS A 124 -9.34 9.06 0.12
C LYS A 124 -9.84 10.12 1.10
N SER A 125 -10.92 9.86 1.85
CA SER A 125 -11.42 10.79 2.86
C SER A 125 -10.48 10.92 4.06
N ASN A 126 -9.92 9.79 4.54
CA ASN A 126 -8.94 9.83 5.64
C ASN A 126 -7.66 10.58 5.24
N ILE A 127 -7.15 10.37 4.02
CA ILE A 127 -5.98 11.09 3.54
C ILE A 127 -6.26 12.61 3.45
N LYS A 128 -7.45 13.01 2.98
CA LYS A 128 -7.83 14.43 2.94
C LYS A 128 -7.91 15.05 4.34
N LEU A 129 -8.41 14.32 5.34
CA LEU A 129 -8.45 14.82 6.73
C LEU A 129 -7.04 15.00 7.31
N ILE A 130 -6.13 14.06 7.07
CA ILE A 130 -4.73 14.14 7.52
C ILE A 130 -3.99 15.29 6.85
N VAL A 131 -4.22 15.53 5.56
CA VAL A 131 -3.60 16.66 4.83
C VAL A 131 -4.17 18.00 5.28
N ASN A 132 -5.48 18.08 5.55
CA ASN A 132 -6.10 19.31 6.05
C ASN A 132 -5.68 19.63 7.50
N GLU A 133 -5.46 18.63 8.36
CA GLU A 133 -4.89 18.83 9.71
C GLU A 133 -3.44 19.32 9.66
N ALA A 134 -2.65 18.87 8.67
CA ALA A 134 -1.27 19.31 8.48
C ALA A 134 -1.17 20.76 7.96
N ASP A 135 -2.13 21.22 7.16
CA ASP A 135 -2.18 22.60 6.64
C ASP A 135 -2.73 23.60 7.69
N SER A 136 -3.61 23.13 8.59
CA SER A 136 -4.17 23.97 9.67
C SER A 136 -3.22 24.28 10.84
N HIS A 137 -2.00 23.75 10.82
CA HIS A 137 -0.96 24.01 11.84
C HIS A 137 0.22 24.84 11.32
N GLN A 138 0.13 25.39 10.10
CA GLN A 138 1.21 26.20 9.51
C GLN A 138 0.83 27.65 9.17
N GLU A 139 -0.39 28.09 9.52
CA GLU A 139 -0.87 29.47 9.27
C GLU A 139 -0.85 30.40 10.50
N ASP A 140 -0.23 30.00 11.61
CA ASP A 140 0.06 30.91 12.73
C ASP A 140 1.52 30.75 13.14
N MET A 141 2.42 31.50 12.48
CA MET A 141 3.60 32.17 13.04
C MET A 141 4.57 32.63 11.93
N ASN A 142 4.46 33.93 11.63
CA ASN A 142 5.54 34.89 11.31
C ASN A 142 6.38 34.76 10.03
N VAL A 143 6.05 35.65 9.09
CA VAL A 143 6.89 36.67 8.42
C VAL A 143 8.40 36.74 8.78
N GLU A 144 9.21 36.79 7.71
CA GLU A 144 10.61 37.26 7.56
C GLU A 144 11.75 36.62 8.39
N GLU A 145 12.70 35.96 7.71
CA GLU A 145 14.07 36.50 7.55
C GLU A 145 14.82 35.76 6.43
N SER A 146 15.38 36.54 5.50
CA SER A 146 16.30 36.08 4.45
C SER A 146 17.67 35.73 5.03
N ARG A 147 18.16 34.50 4.86
CA ARG A 147 19.62 34.21 4.87
C ARG A 147 20.04 33.16 3.85
N SER A 148 20.69 33.67 2.81
CA SER A 148 21.61 32.97 1.92
C SER A 148 22.67 32.17 2.69
N SER A 149 22.97 30.94 2.28
CA SER A 149 24.31 30.37 2.47
C SER A 149 24.59 29.21 1.51
N SER A 150 25.66 29.42 0.74
CA SER A 150 26.28 28.53 -0.23
C SER A 150 27.27 27.58 0.43
N ARG A 151 27.39 26.33 -0.07
CA ARG A 151 28.66 25.56 -0.20
C ARG A 151 28.38 24.20 -0.88
N LEU A 152 28.77 24.06 -2.15
CA LEU A 152 30.05 23.47 -2.61
C LEU A 152 30.07 21.93 -2.58
N GLY A 153 29.97 21.33 -3.77
CA GLY A 153 30.18 19.91 -4.01
C GLY A 153 30.33 19.59 -5.50
N LYS A 154 31.41 20.07 -6.12
CA LYS A 154 31.84 19.68 -7.47
C LYS A 154 32.33 18.22 -7.44
N ARG A 155 31.90 17.41 -8.43
CA ARG A 155 32.72 16.40 -9.11
C ARG A 155 32.04 15.99 -10.41
N GLN A 156 32.57 16.55 -11.50
CA GLN A 156 32.42 16.04 -12.86
C GLN A 156 33.41 14.89 -13.07
N ALA A 157 32.98 13.84 -13.76
CA ALA A 157 33.83 13.00 -14.60
C ALA A 157 32.98 12.51 -15.79
N THR A 158 33.50 12.77 -16.99
CA THR A 158 33.07 12.27 -18.32
C THR A 158 33.44 10.78 -18.48
N PRO A 159 32.96 10.02 -19.50
CA PRO A 159 33.22 10.17 -20.95
C PRO A 159 31.91 10.14 -21.78
N ASP A 160 31.78 10.87 -22.89
CA ASP A 160 32.44 10.80 -24.21
C ASP A 160 31.82 9.78 -25.19
N ALA A 161 31.47 10.35 -26.34
CA ALA A 161 31.04 9.90 -27.66
C ALA A 161 30.60 8.44 -27.90
N PHE A 162 29.36 8.29 -28.40
CA PHE A 162 29.12 7.76 -29.75
C PHE A 162 27.95 8.49 -30.42
N ASP A 163 28.11 8.63 -31.73
CA ASP A 163 27.52 9.57 -32.68
C ASP A 163 26.41 8.89 -33.52
N ILE A 164 25.47 9.68 -34.06
CA ILE A 164 24.72 9.49 -35.35
C ILE A 164 23.69 8.32 -35.39
N GLU A 165 22.40 8.44 -35.77
CA GLU A 165 21.52 9.48 -36.33
C GLU A 165 20.07 8.86 -36.46
N PRO A 166 19.06 9.41 -37.17
CA PRO A 166 17.80 9.87 -36.55
C PRO A 166 16.52 9.25 -37.19
N GLU A 167 15.38 9.92 -36.97
CA GLU A 167 14.11 9.79 -37.72
C GLU A 167 13.16 8.68 -37.20
N ALA A 168 11.91 8.93 -36.80
CA ALA A 168 10.93 9.87 -37.31
C ALA A 168 10.07 10.51 -36.21
N ARG A 169 9.65 11.73 -36.53
CA ARG A 169 8.69 12.57 -35.82
C ARG A 169 7.29 11.98 -35.98
N GLU A 170 6.51 11.96 -34.91
CA GLU A 170 5.09 12.30 -35.04
C GLU A 170 4.60 13.02 -33.78
N VAL A 171 4.29 14.29 -34.00
CA VAL A 171 3.84 15.29 -33.05
C VAL A 171 2.34 15.13 -32.91
N PHE A 172 1.83 14.77 -31.74
CA PHE A 172 0.42 14.97 -31.42
C PHE A 172 0.30 16.05 -30.34
N MET A 173 -0.19 17.20 -30.80
CA MET A 173 -0.42 18.38 -29.98
C MET A 173 -1.62 18.17 -29.05
N LEU A 174 -1.46 18.59 -27.80
CA LEU A 174 -2.55 18.79 -26.84
C LEU A 174 -3.23 20.15 -27.09
N PRO A 175 -4.57 20.22 -27.18
CA PRO A 175 -5.28 21.47 -27.06
C PRO A 175 -5.44 21.86 -25.58
N ARG A 176 -4.91 23.05 -25.28
CA ARG A 176 -5.17 23.84 -24.08
C ARG A 176 -6.52 24.54 -24.24
N ALA A 177 -7.40 24.45 -23.25
CA ALA A 177 -8.55 25.35 -23.14
C ALA A 177 -8.59 25.95 -21.73
N ILE A 178 -8.51 27.28 -21.72
CA ILE A 178 -8.68 28.20 -20.61
C ILE A 178 -10.18 28.52 -20.52
N GLY A 179 -10.72 28.65 -19.30
CA GLY A 179 -12.08 29.12 -19.08
C GLY A 179 -12.21 29.67 -17.66
N ILE A 180 -11.90 30.96 -17.53
CA ILE A 180 -12.11 31.80 -16.35
C ILE A 180 -13.58 32.24 -16.38
N GLU A 181 -14.32 32.08 -15.29
CA GLU A 181 -15.41 33.00 -14.98
C GLU A 181 -15.27 33.53 -13.55
N GLN A 182 -15.41 34.84 -13.48
CA GLN A 182 -15.13 35.75 -12.39
C GLN A 182 -16.42 36.57 -12.22
N THR A 183 -16.99 36.59 -11.03
CA THR A 183 -18.05 37.53 -10.59
C THR A 183 -17.79 37.71 -9.10
N GLN A 184 -17.18 38.79 -8.59
CA GLN A 184 -17.39 40.23 -8.69
C GLN A 184 -18.57 40.77 -7.84
N ILE A 185 -18.25 41.08 -6.56
CA ILE A 185 -18.53 42.30 -5.78
C ILE A 185 -20.01 42.65 -5.41
N GLN A 186 -20.34 42.70 -4.11
CA GLN A 186 -20.37 43.97 -3.34
C GLN A 186 -20.47 43.81 -1.79
N PRO A 187 -20.00 44.81 -1.03
CA PRO A 187 -19.91 44.87 0.43
C PRO A 187 -20.90 45.86 1.07
N GLY A 188 -20.88 45.92 2.41
CA GLY A 188 -21.48 46.98 3.25
C GLY A 188 -22.40 46.41 4.34
N ASP A 189 -22.51 46.93 5.55
CA ASP A 189 -21.85 48.00 6.31
C ASP A 189 -22.52 47.97 7.72
N SER A 190 -21.91 48.63 8.72
CA SER A 190 -22.55 49.15 9.96
C SER A 190 -22.76 48.15 11.13
N SER A 191 -21.92 48.19 12.18
CA SER A 191 -21.95 49.08 13.39
C SER A 191 -22.89 48.50 14.47
N GLU A 192 -22.58 48.33 15.76
CA GLU A 192 -22.16 49.24 16.85
C GLU A 192 -21.80 48.36 18.08
N THR A 193 -20.69 48.59 18.78
CA THR A 193 -20.62 49.29 20.10
C THR A 193 -21.53 48.73 21.21
N GLN A 194 -20.94 48.14 22.25
CA GLN A 194 -21.19 48.46 23.68
C GLN A 194 -20.35 47.57 24.64
N GLU A 195 -19.27 48.12 25.19
CA GLU A 195 -19.01 48.08 26.64
C GLU A 195 -19.96 49.09 27.34
N PRO A 196 -20.12 49.18 28.68
CA PRO A 196 -19.45 48.49 29.80
C PRO A 196 -20.42 47.99 30.92
N GLN A 197 -19.93 47.22 31.90
CA GLN A 197 -20.21 47.35 33.36
C GLN A 197 -19.49 46.20 34.11
N VAL A 198 -18.41 46.47 34.85
CA VAL A 198 -18.36 46.79 36.29
C VAL A 198 -19.06 45.75 37.18
N THR A 199 -18.27 44.89 37.82
CA THR A 199 -18.51 44.49 39.22
C THR A 199 -17.17 44.38 39.94
N GLU A 200 -17.00 45.25 40.92
CA GLU A 200 -15.98 45.23 41.95
C GLU A 200 -16.07 43.93 42.76
N ALA A 201 -14.92 43.32 43.03
CA ALA A 201 -14.71 42.53 44.23
C ALA A 201 -13.27 42.75 44.71
N SER A 202 -13.18 43.60 45.72
CA SER A 202 -12.08 43.77 46.65
C SER A 202 -11.61 42.43 47.21
N GLU A 203 -10.30 42.12 47.17
CA GLU A 203 -9.64 41.36 48.23
C GLU A 203 -8.11 41.51 48.18
N THR A 204 -7.61 42.32 49.12
CA THR A 204 -6.37 42.14 49.90
C THR A 204 -5.07 41.83 49.15
N PHE A 205 -4.26 42.89 48.95
CA PHE A 205 -2.81 42.78 48.77
C PHE A 205 -2.17 42.24 50.06
N ALA A 206 -1.75 40.97 50.03
CA ALA A 206 -0.81 40.43 51.00
C ALA A 206 0.61 40.77 50.53
N THR A 207 1.30 41.58 51.34
CA THR A 207 2.72 41.89 51.24
C THR A 207 3.53 40.58 51.22
N LEU A 208 4.15 40.29 50.07
CA LEU A 208 5.09 39.19 49.90
C LEU A 208 6.46 39.67 50.39
N GLU A 209 6.75 39.43 51.67
CA GLU A 209 8.10 39.54 52.20
C GLU A 209 8.99 38.49 51.50
N GLU A 210 10.01 38.95 50.79
CA GLU A 210 11.13 38.11 50.37
C GLU A 210 11.84 37.56 51.62
N PRO A 211 11.87 36.23 51.86
CA PRO A 211 12.79 35.68 52.82
C PRO A 211 14.18 35.77 52.20
N VAL A 212 15.02 36.64 52.76
CA VAL A 212 16.46 36.68 52.48
C VAL A 212 16.98 35.23 52.63
N PRO A 213 17.48 34.59 51.56
CA PRO A 213 17.83 33.19 51.60
C PRO A 213 18.97 33.00 52.60
N ASP A 214 18.70 32.20 53.63
CA ASP A 214 19.67 31.88 54.67
C ASP A 214 20.91 31.24 54.01
N LEU A 215 22.09 31.73 54.39
CA LEU A 215 23.37 31.37 53.76
C LEU A 215 23.63 29.85 53.83
N LEU A 216 23.03 29.19 54.82
CA LEU A 216 23.06 27.74 55.01
C LEU A 216 22.28 27.00 53.92
N THR A 217 21.11 27.50 53.53
CA THR A 217 20.28 26.90 52.47
C THR A 217 20.96 27.03 51.11
N VAL A 218 21.63 28.16 50.85
CA VAL A 218 22.41 28.38 49.63
C VAL A 218 23.59 27.41 49.55
N LYS A 219 24.32 27.21 50.67
CA LYS A 219 25.43 26.24 50.73
C LYS A 219 24.95 24.80 50.54
N GLN A 220 23.79 24.44 51.08
CA GLN A 220 23.21 23.12 50.90
C GLN A 220 22.75 22.88 49.45
N ALA A 221 22.07 23.85 48.83
CA ALA A 221 21.67 23.78 47.43
C ALA A 221 22.89 23.69 46.48
N MET A 222 23.96 24.44 46.76
CA MET A 222 25.23 24.29 46.02
C MET A 222 25.81 22.88 46.18
N GLY A 223 25.80 22.32 47.39
CA GLY A 223 26.28 20.95 47.63
C GLY A 223 25.48 19.89 46.88
N GLU A 224 24.16 20.06 46.78
CA GLU A 224 23.29 19.18 45.99
C GLU A 224 23.50 19.34 44.49
N LEU A 225 23.71 20.58 44.00
CA LEU A 225 24.01 20.85 42.60
C LEU A 225 25.33 20.20 42.18
N LEU A 226 26.38 20.29 43.01
CA LEU A 226 27.65 19.60 42.76
C LEU A 226 27.49 18.08 42.74
N LYS A 227 26.67 17.51 43.64
CA LYS A 227 26.34 16.08 43.62
C LYS A 227 25.61 15.68 42.34
N MET A 228 24.63 16.47 41.89
CA MET A 228 23.94 16.22 40.64
C MET A 228 24.90 16.30 39.44
N GLN A 229 25.80 17.29 39.42
CA GLN A 229 26.80 17.42 38.37
C GLN A 229 27.74 16.21 38.32
N HIS A 230 28.12 15.65 39.47
CA HIS A 230 28.89 14.39 39.53
C HIS A 230 28.08 13.18 39.07
N VAL A 231 26.78 13.11 39.40
CA VAL A 231 25.88 12.05 38.88
C VAL A 231 25.70 12.15 37.37
N PHE A 232 25.64 13.35 36.81
CA PHE A 232 25.59 13.56 35.36
C PHE A 232 26.92 13.26 34.67
N ALA A 233 28.05 13.65 35.28
CA ALA A 233 29.39 13.33 34.76
C ALA A 233 29.71 11.82 34.85
N ALA A 234 29.16 11.12 35.84
CA ALA A 234 29.28 9.67 36.00
C ALA A 234 28.27 8.87 35.14
N ARG A 235 27.22 9.51 34.60
CA ARG A 235 26.34 8.92 33.58
C ARG A 235 27.08 8.96 32.25
N SER A 236 27.75 7.87 31.91
CA SER A 236 28.41 7.61 30.63
C SER A 236 27.44 7.72 29.45
N GLY A 237 27.25 8.94 28.92
CA GLY A 237 26.51 9.20 27.68
C GLY A 237 27.10 8.42 26.49
N GLU A 238 28.37 8.06 26.57
CA GLU A 238 29.13 7.28 25.60
C GLU A 238 28.54 5.87 25.35
N ILE A 239 27.94 5.23 26.37
CA ILE A 239 27.30 3.90 26.20
C ILE A 239 26.05 4.00 25.31
N ARG A 240 25.27 5.08 25.45
CA ARG A 240 24.06 5.28 24.61
C ARG A 240 24.42 5.66 23.17
N VAL A 241 25.51 6.40 22.96
CA VAL A 241 25.96 6.78 21.61
C VAL A 241 26.45 5.55 20.84
N VAL A 242 27.24 4.67 21.48
CA VAL A 242 27.73 3.43 20.86
C VAL A 242 26.57 2.49 20.49
N ASP A 243 25.55 2.37 21.34
CA ASP A 243 24.37 1.55 21.05
C ASP A 243 23.57 2.11 19.85
N ILE A 244 23.43 3.44 19.77
CA ILE A 244 22.75 4.12 18.64
C ILE A 244 23.55 3.93 17.34
N GLU A 245 24.88 4.08 17.38
CA GLU A 245 25.74 3.83 16.21
C GLU A 245 25.63 2.38 15.73
N LYS A 246 25.63 1.42 16.65
CA LYS A 246 25.47 -0.01 16.32
C LYS A 246 24.10 -0.32 15.71
N MET A 247 23.04 0.31 16.21
CA MET A 247 21.70 0.21 15.60
C MET A 247 21.67 0.81 14.18
N ASN A 248 22.31 1.96 13.98
CA ASN A 248 22.37 2.60 12.67
C ASN A 248 23.19 1.76 11.67
N GLU A 249 24.31 1.18 12.11
CA GLU A 249 25.13 0.30 11.27
C GLU A 249 24.37 -1.00 10.91
N ALA A 250 23.63 -1.59 11.86
CA ALA A 250 22.80 -2.75 11.60
C ALA A 250 21.69 -2.45 10.59
N ARG A 251 21.03 -1.30 10.73
CA ARG A 251 20.00 -0.83 9.79
C ARG A 251 20.58 -0.61 8.40
N LEU A 252 21.78 -0.04 8.30
CA LEU A 252 22.44 0.18 7.00
C LEU A 252 22.75 -1.15 6.30
N ARG A 253 23.26 -2.17 7.03
CA ARG A 253 23.49 -3.50 6.45
C ARG A 253 22.20 -4.18 6.01
N GLU A 254 21.11 -4.04 6.76
CA GLU A 254 19.81 -4.59 6.37
C GLU A 254 19.29 -3.96 5.07
N GLU A 255 19.50 -2.65 4.90
CA GLU A 255 19.12 -1.93 3.68
C GLU A 255 19.98 -2.36 2.48
N GLU A 256 21.28 -2.54 2.66
CA GLU A 256 22.17 -3.13 1.64
C GLU A 256 21.77 -4.56 1.26
N GLU A 257 21.39 -5.39 2.22
CA GLU A 257 20.94 -6.75 1.93
C GLU A 257 19.60 -6.74 1.17
N LYS A 258 18.66 -5.87 1.55
CA LYS A 258 17.39 -5.69 0.83
C LYS A 258 17.60 -5.24 -0.61
N THR A 259 18.54 -4.32 -0.85
CA THR A 259 18.85 -3.89 -2.22
C THR A 259 19.49 -5.01 -3.05
N ARG A 260 20.36 -5.84 -2.45
CA ARG A 260 20.89 -7.05 -3.09
C ARG A 260 19.82 -8.11 -3.38
N GLN A 261 18.87 -8.31 -2.47
CA GLN A 261 17.75 -9.24 -2.70
C GLN A 261 16.88 -8.76 -3.86
N ARG A 262 16.52 -7.47 -3.90
CA ARG A 262 15.75 -6.88 -5.00
C ARG A 262 16.46 -7.01 -6.34
N SER A 263 17.79 -6.83 -6.39
CA SER A 263 18.53 -6.98 -7.65
C SER A 263 18.55 -8.43 -8.14
N PHE A 264 18.65 -9.41 -7.24
CA PHE A 264 18.57 -10.82 -7.58
C PHE A 264 17.18 -11.23 -8.06
N GLU A 265 16.12 -10.78 -7.38
CA GLU A 265 14.74 -11.00 -7.80
C GLU A 265 14.46 -10.42 -9.19
N LEU A 266 14.93 -9.19 -9.45
CA LEU A 266 14.81 -8.56 -10.76
C LEU A 266 15.51 -9.38 -11.85
N GLN A 267 16.69 -9.93 -11.56
CA GLN A 267 17.42 -10.76 -12.51
C GLN A 267 16.67 -12.06 -12.83
N ILE A 268 16.05 -12.69 -11.82
CA ILE A 268 15.20 -13.87 -12.01
C ILE A 268 14.00 -13.52 -12.89
N GLU A 269 13.34 -12.39 -12.64
CA GLU A 269 12.17 -11.98 -13.40
C GLU A 269 12.52 -11.67 -14.87
N ILE A 270 13.67 -11.04 -15.12
CA ILE A 270 14.21 -10.85 -16.47
C ILE A 270 14.44 -12.20 -17.16
N GLN A 271 14.97 -13.21 -16.47
CA GLN A 271 15.15 -14.53 -17.08
C GLN A 271 13.83 -15.24 -17.36
N ARG A 272 12.84 -15.11 -16.46
CA ARG A 272 11.50 -15.68 -16.64
C ARG A 272 10.79 -15.08 -17.84
N THR A 273 10.82 -13.76 -17.96
CA THR A 273 10.23 -13.03 -19.09
C THR A 273 10.90 -13.40 -20.41
N LYS A 274 12.24 -13.48 -20.45
CA LYS A 274 12.98 -13.98 -21.63
C LYS A 274 12.58 -15.41 -22.02
N ARG A 275 12.49 -16.33 -21.06
CA ARG A 275 12.04 -17.71 -21.34
C ARG A 275 10.63 -17.73 -21.94
N ARG A 276 9.70 -16.95 -21.38
CA ARG A 276 8.33 -16.86 -21.88
C ARG A 276 8.25 -16.26 -23.29
N GLN A 277 9.10 -15.28 -23.61
CA GLN A 277 9.18 -14.73 -24.96
C GLN A 277 9.64 -15.78 -25.97
N LEU A 278 10.69 -16.54 -25.65
CA LEU A 278 11.17 -17.63 -26.51
C LEU A 278 10.10 -18.72 -26.72
N GLU A 279 9.34 -19.06 -25.69
CA GLU A 279 8.25 -20.03 -25.80
C GLU A 279 7.12 -19.53 -26.72
N LEU A 280 6.75 -18.25 -26.62
CA LEU A 280 5.76 -17.63 -27.51
C LEU A 280 6.27 -17.52 -28.96
N GLU A 281 7.57 -17.25 -29.16
CA GLU A 281 8.18 -17.25 -30.48
C GLU A 281 8.15 -18.64 -31.11
N PHE A 282 8.51 -19.67 -30.33
CA PHE A 282 8.43 -21.06 -30.76
C PHE A 282 6.99 -21.46 -31.16
N GLU A 283 6.00 -21.10 -30.34
CA GLU A 283 4.59 -21.39 -30.64
C GLU A 283 4.09 -20.64 -31.90
N ARG A 284 4.57 -19.41 -32.13
CA ARG A 284 4.26 -18.66 -33.36
C ARG A 284 4.90 -19.32 -34.59
N ASP A 285 6.13 -19.82 -34.46
CA ASP A 285 6.85 -20.51 -35.54
C ASP A 285 6.17 -21.84 -35.88
N GLU A 286 5.73 -22.59 -34.88
CA GLU A 286 4.97 -23.82 -35.08
C GLU A 286 3.66 -23.53 -35.84
N ARG A 287 2.86 -22.57 -35.39
CA ARG A 287 1.63 -22.15 -36.09
C ARG A 287 1.89 -21.60 -37.50
N ARG A 288 3.07 -21.02 -37.75
CA ARG A 288 3.46 -20.53 -39.07
C ARG A 288 3.76 -21.71 -39.99
N LYS A 289 4.52 -22.69 -39.49
CA LYS A 289 4.85 -23.92 -40.21
C LYS A 289 3.59 -24.70 -40.57
N ASP A 290 2.64 -24.84 -39.65
CA ASP A 290 1.35 -25.49 -39.94
C ASP A 290 0.59 -24.79 -41.06
N ARG A 291 0.57 -23.45 -41.06
CA ARG A 291 -0.06 -22.65 -42.13
C ARG A 291 0.66 -22.82 -43.46
N GLU A 292 1.99 -22.90 -43.46
CA GLU A 292 2.78 -23.17 -44.67
C GLU A 292 2.54 -24.59 -45.22
N GLU A 293 2.41 -25.59 -44.35
CA GLU A 293 2.09 -26.96 -44.73
C GLU A 293 0.67 -27.06 -45.32
N GLN A 294 -0.31 -26.40 -44.70
CA GLN A 294 -1.66 -26.28 -45.25
C GLN A 294 -1.66 -25.58 -46.61
N ALA A 295 -0.93 -24.46 -46.74
CA ALA A 295 -0.83 -23.72 -47.99
C ALA A 295 -0.19 -24.57 -49.10
N LYS A 296 0.87 -25.34 -48.79
CA LYS A 296 1.50 -26.28 -49.73
C LYS A 296 0.52 -27.35 -50.20
N LEU A 297 -0.28 -27.89 -49.29
CA LEU A 297 -1.26 -28.93 -49.63
C LEU A 297 -2.36 -28.38 -50.54
N ILE A 298 -2.86 -27.17 -50.26
CA ILE A 298 -3.82 -26.46 -51.12
C ILE A 298 -3.21 -26.18 -52.50
N ALA A 299 -1.97 -25.67 -52.56
CA ALA A 299 -1.30 -25.39 -53.83
C ALA A 299 -1.10 -26.64 -54.68
N ASN A 300 -0.73 -27.77 -54.06
CA ASN A 300 -0.58 -29.04 -54.74
C ASN A 300 -1.92 -29.57 -55.30
N LEU A 301 -3.01 -29.43 -54.53
CA LEU A 301 -4.36 -29.75 -55.02
C LEU A 301 -4.74 -28.87 -56.23
N LEU A 302 -4.52 -27.56 -56.15
CA LEU A 302 -4.82 -26.64 -57.25
C LEU A 302 -4.03 -26.99 -58.52
N GLN A 303 -2.75 -27.39 -58.39
CA GLN A 303 -1.93 -27.83 -59.52
C GLN A 303 -2.51 -29.07 -60.21
N HIS A 304 -3.11 -30.01 -59.47
CA HIS A 304 -3.78 -31.17 -60.04
C HIS A 304 -5.09 -30.82 -60.76
N PHE A 305 -5.73 -29.70 -60.41
CA PHE A 305 -6.95 -29.23 -61.05
C PHE A 305 -6.72 -28.28 -62.24
N GLU A 306 -5.48 -27.90 -62.54
CA GLU A 306 -5.21 -27.13 -63.76
C GLU A 306 -5.50 -28.00 -65.00
N PRO A 307 -6.45 -27.60 -65.86
CA PRO A 307 -6.79 -28.36 -67.05
C PRO A 307 -5.57 -28.41 -67.96
N LYS A 308 -5.14 -29.61 -68.36
CA LYS A 308 -4.15 -29.79 -69.43
C LYS A 308 -4.66 -29.03 -70.66
N LYS A 309 -4.04 -27.89 -70.94
CA LYS A 309 -4.31 -27.11 -72.16
C LYS A 309 -3.99 -28.03 -73.34
N CYS A 310 -5.04 -28.49 -74.02
CA CYS A 310 -4.96 -29.15 -75.32
C CYS A 310 -4.70 -28.11 -76.41
#